data_AF-A0A7M7PHN8-F1
#
_entry.id   AF-A0A7M7PHN8-F1
#
_cell.length_a   1.000
_cell.length_b   1.000
_cell.length_c   1.000
_cell.angle_alpha   90.00
_cell.angle_beta   90.00
_cell.angle_gamma   90.00
#
_symmetry.space_group_name_H-M   'P 1'
#
loop_
_entity.id
_entity.type
_entity.pdbx_description
1 polymer ?
#
loop_
_entity_poly.entity_id
_entity_poly.type
_entity_poly.pdbx_seq_one_letter_code
_entity_poly.pdbx_strand_id
1 'polypeptide(L)'
;MFDVALAEAGAQVPIATSSDENFPPENIIDGKSETFWATTGLFPQEFIITFTALMSLEQIKINCYQVKGLAMERSIENEPVNFEPMCEKELCPSDASLQMEEFSVSERGEF
;
A
#
# COMPACT_ATOMS: atom_id res chain seq x y z
N MET A 1 -6.13 10.81 -14.11
CA MET A 1 -5.70 9.44 -13.77
C MET A 1 -6.71 8.91 -12.76
N PHE A 2 -7.24 7.71 -12.99
CA PHE A 2 -8.25 7.10 -12.13
C PHE A 2 -7.54 6.34 -11.00
N ASP A 3 -7.97 6.54 -9.75
CA ASP A 3 -7.39 5.85 -8.61
C ASP A 3 -8.11 4.53 -8.38
N VAL A 4 -7.47 3.45 -8.85
CA VAL A 4 -7.99 2.09 -8.76
C VAL A 4 -7.89 1.51 -7.35
N ALA A 5 -7.13 2.13 -6.45
CA ALA A 5 -6.97 1.67 -5.07
C ALA A 5 -8.11 2.14 -4.16
N LEU A 6 -9.02 2.99 -4.63
CA LEU A 6 -10.15 3.46 -3.83
C LEU A 6 -11.20 2.36 -3.61
N ALA A 7 -11.79 2.34 -2.42
CA ALA A 7 -12.93 1.48 -2.10
C ALA A 7 -14.13 1.73 -3.05
N GLU A 8 -14.34 2.99 -3.47
CA GLU A 8 -15.38 3.34 -4.46
C GLU A 8 -15.08 2.80 -5.87
N ALA A 9 -13.81 2.55 -6.19
CA ALA A 9 -13.39 1.86 -7.41
C ALA A 9 -13.51 0.32 -7.27
N GLY A 10 -13.88 -0.17 -6.08
CA GLY A 10 -14.05 -1.58 -5.77
C GLY A 10 -12.80 -2.27 -5.21
N ALA A 11 -11.77 -1.50 -4.83
CA ALA A 11 -10.60 -2.06 -4.13
C ALA A 11 -10.98 -2.60 -2.75
N GLN A 12 -10.22 -3.59 -2.27
CA GLN A 12 -10.43 -4.20 -0.95
C GLN A 12 -9.10 -4.40 -0.24
N VAL A 13 -9.12 -4.41 1.10
CA VAL A 13 -7.98 -4.76 1.95
C VAL A 13 -8.26 -6.10 2.64
N PRO A 14 -8.07 -7.26 1.97
CA PRO A 14 -8.43 -8.56 2.54
C PRO A 14 -7.55 -8.99 3.71
N ILE A 15 -6.31 -8.50 3.78
CA ILE A 15 -5.34 -8.83 4.81
C ILE A 15 -4.65 -7.54 5.26
N ALA A 16 -4.55 -7.37 6.57
CA ALA A 16 -3.66 -6.42 7.21
C ALA A 16 -3.18 -7.02 8.54
N THR A 17 -1.92 -6.76 8.86
CA THR A 17 -1.28 -7.27 10.09
C THR A 17 -1.68 -6.53 11.36
N SER A 18 -2.34 -5.38 11.23
CA SER A 18 -2.85 -4.59 12.33
C SER A 18 -4.31 -4.21 12.10
N SER A 19 -5.10 -4.21 13.16
CA SER A 19 -6.50 -3.82 13.14
C SER A 19 -6.82 -3.08 14.43
N ASP A 20 -6.94 -1.76 14.33
CA ASP A 20 -7.43 -0.87 15.38
C ASP A 20 -8.83 -0.39 14.98
N GLU A 21 -9.81 -0.44 15.89
CA GLU A 21 -11.20 -0.07 15.58
C GLU A 21 -11.36 1.41 15.17
N ASN A 22 -10.47 2.30 15.64
CA ASN A 22 -10.50 3.72 15.30
C ASN A 22 -9.66 4.05 14.07
N PHE A 23 -8.65 3.24 13.77
CA PHE A 23 -7.72 3.42 12.66
C PHE A 23 -7.59 2.14 11.81
N PRO A 24 -8.70 1.64 11.24
CA PRO A 24 -8.73 0.32 10.62
C PRO A 24 -8.08 0.33 9.22
N PRO A 25 -7.72 -0.85 8.67
CA PRO A 25 -7.07 -0.97 7.35
C PRO A 25 -7.87 -0.37 6.20
N GLU A 26 -9.19 -0.31 6.28
CA GLU A 26 -10.06 0.27 5.27
C GLU A 26 -9.80 1.76 5.06
N ASN A 27 -9.21 2.45 6.04
CA ASN A 27 -8.78 3.83 5.90
C ASN A 27 -7.65 4.01 4.87
N ILE A 28 -6.95 2.94 4.46
CA ILE A 28 -5.93 3.01 3.39
C ILE A 28 -6.58 3.38 2.05
N ILE A 29 -7.81 2.93 1.83
CA ILE A 29 -8.50 2.97 0.53
C ILE A 29 -9.74 3.87 0.52
N ASP A 30 -9.99 4.63 1.59
CA ASP A 30 -11.21 5.44 1.74
C ASP A 30 -11.15 6.81 1.03
N GLY A 31 -9.98 7.17 0.48
CA GLY A 31 -9.75 8.39 -0.28
C GLY A 31 -9.66 9.67 0.55
N LYS A 32 -9.60 9.58 1.89
CA LYS A 32 -9.55 10.75 2.77
C LYS A 32 -8.13 10.96 3.29
N SER A 33 -7.75 12.21 3.49
CA SER A 33 -6.42 12.58 3.99
C SER A 33 -6.37 12.66 5.53
N GLU A 34 -7.54 12.64 6.16
CA GLU A 34 -7.76 12.83 7.58
C GLU A 34 -7.87 11.50 8.34
N THR A 35 -8.04 10.39 7.63
CA THR A 35 -8.07 9.03 8.15
C THR A 35 -6.80 8.31 7.77
N PHE A 36 -6.43 7.29 8.56
CA PHE A 36 -5.24 6.48 8.30
C PHE A 36 -5.40 5.10 8.96
N TRP A 37 -4.67 4.13 8.43
CA TRP A 37 -4.43 2.86 9.11
C TRP A 37 -3.27 3.02 10.09
N ALA A 38 -3.49 2.64 11.34
CA ALA A 38 -2.45 2.67 12.37
C ALA A 38 -1.91 1.26 12.62
N THR A 39 -0.61 1.20 12.87
CA THR A 39 0.06 -0.04 13.27
C THR A 39 0.81 0.16 14.57
N THR A 40 1.02 -0.92 15.31
CA THR A 40 1.83 -0.92 16.54
C THR A 40 2.73 -2.16 16.57
N GLY A 41 3.91 -2.05 17.19
CA GLY A 41 4.81 -3.19 17.40
C GLY A 41 6.17 -3.07 16.73
N LEU A 42 6.94 -4.16 16.80
CA LEU A 42 8.35 -4.23 16.39
C LEU A 42 8.58 -5.02 15.09
N PHE A 43 7.53 -5.59 14.49
CA PHE A 43 7.62 -6.38 13.27
C PHE A 43 7.23 -5.54 12.05
N PRO A 44 7.80 -5.84 10.85
CA PRO A 44 7.27 -5.32 9.60
C PRO A 44 5.77 -5.53 9.54
N GLN A 45 5.06 -4.48 9.15
CA GLN A 45 3.61 -4.50 8.99
C GLN A 45 3.33 -4.53 7.49
N GLU A 46 2.40 -5.40 7.12
CA GLU A 46 1.95 -5.60 5.75
C GLU A 46 0.44 -5.50 5.66
N PHE A 47 -0.01 -5.14 4.46
CA PHE A 47 -1.38 -5.18 4.01
C PHE A 47 -1.41 -5.59 2.54
N ILE A 48 -2.55 -6.09 2.09
CA ILE A 48 -2.77 -6.46 0.69
C ILE A 48 -3.92 -5.60 0.16
N ILE A 49 -3.76 -5.05 -1.04
CA ILE A 49 -4.86 -4.42 -1.79
C ILE A 49 -5.20 -5.34 -2.97
N THR A 50 -6.48 -5.67 -3.13
CA THR A 50 -6.99 -6.37 -4.32
C THR A 50 -7.86 -5.43 -5.15
N PHE A 51 -7.79 -5.60 -6.47
CA PHE A 51 -8.58 -4.83 -7.43
C PHE A 51 -9.70 -5.68 -8.03
N THR A 52 -10.69 -5.05 -8.64
CA THR A 52 -11.86 -5.74 -9.22
C THR A 52 -11.53 -6.63 -10.43
N ALA A 53 -10.39 -6.41 -11.08
CA ALA A 53 -9.92 -7.17 -12.22
C ALA A 53 -8.40 -7.02 -12.38
N LEU A 54 -7.79 -7.93 -13.15
CA LEU A 54 -6.39 -7.80 -13.56
C LEU A 54 -6.19 -6.49 -14.34
N MET A 55 -5.20 -5.71 -13.94
CA MET A 55 -4.90 -4.40 -14.52
C MET A 55 -3.40 -4.08 -14.48
N SER A 56 -2.98 -3.17 -15.37
CA SER A 56 -1.66 -2.56 -15.31
C SER A 56 -1.73 -1.31 -14.42
N LEU A 57 -0.79 -1.21 -13.49
CA LEU A 57 -0.56 0.01 -12.71
C LEU A 57 0.53 0.83 -13.39
N GLU A 58 0.36 2.14 -13.44
CA GLU A 58 1.41 3.06 -13.92
C GLU A 58 2.21 3.64 -12.74
N GLN A 59 1.53 3.85 -11.61
CA GLN A 59 2.05 4.63 -10.51
C GLN A 59 1.41 4.21 -9.19
N ILE A 60 2.21 4.19 -8.12
CA ILE A 60 1.77 4.02 -6.74
C ILE A 60 2.17 5.26 -5.95
N LYS A 61 1.23 5.81 -5.18
CA LYS A 61 1.48 6.92 -4.25
C LYS A 61 1.18 6.47 -2.83
N ILE A 62 2.08 6.76 -1.90
CA ILE A 62 1.93 6.41 -0.49
C ILE A 62 2.14 7.66 0.36
N ASN A 63 1.16 7.96 1.19
CA ASN A 63 1.23 8.97 2.23
C ASN A 63 1.35 8.24 3.56
N CYS A 64 2.45 8.46 4.29
CA CYS A 64 2.71 7.74 5.53
C CYS A 64 3.47 8.60 6.55
N TYR A 65 3.57 8.08 7.77
CA TYR A 65 4.30 8.73 8.86
C TYR A 65 5.20 7.70 9.54
N GLN A 66 6.43 8.12 9.87
CA GLN A 66 7.38 7.32 10.65
C GLN A 66 7.68 5.94 10.04
N VAL A 67 7.54 5.79 8.72
CA VAL A 67 7.91 4.56 8.02
C VAL A 67 9.39 4.67 7.65
N LYS A 68 10.17 3.63 7.99
CA LYS A 68 11.60 3.57 7.69
C LYS A 68 11.88 3.05 6.28
N GLY A 69 11.08 2.11 5.81
CA GLY A 69 11.24 1.51 4.50
C GLY A 69 9.96 0.80 4.05
N LEU A 70 9.82 0.69 2.74
CA LEU A 70 8.69 0.03 2.09
C LEU A 70 9.24 -0.99 1.10
N ALA A 71 8.66 -2.18 1.12
CA ALA A 71 8.80 -3.18 0.07
C ALA A 71 7.42 -3.42 -0.53
N MET A 72 7.35 -3.46 -1.85
CA MET A 72 6.12 -3.72 -2.59
C MET A 72 6.31 -4.94 -3.46
N GLU A 73 5.31 -5.79 -3.43
CA GLU A 73 5.22 -6.98 -4.26
C GLU A 73 3.85 -6.99 -4.95
N ARG A 74 3.73 -7.74 -6.04
CA ARG A 74 2.49 -7.85 -6.81
C ARG A 74 2.20 -9.31 -7.17
N SER A 75 0.92 -9.64 -7.31
CA SER A 75 0.47 -10.92 -7.83
C SER A 75 -0.55 -10.71 -8.94
N ILE A 76 -0.60 -11.64 -9.89
CA ILE A 76 -1.62 -11.70 -10.95
C ILE A 76 -2.61 -12.85 -10.73
N GLU A 77 -2.49 -13.57 -9.61
CA GLU A 77 -3.38 -14.66 -9.23
C GLU A 77 -4.67 -14.12 -8.63
N ASN A 78 -5.75 -14.91 -8.69
CA ASN A 78 -7.04 -14.52 -8.09
C ASN A 78 -7.01 -14.55 -6.56
N GLU A 79 -6.11 -15.34 -5.99
CA GLU A 79 -5.86 -15.42 -4.54
C GLU A 79 -4.56 -14.65 -4.21
N PRO A 80 -4.43 -14.09 -3.00
CA PRO A 80 -3.24 -13.34 -2.59
C PRO A 80 -2.06 -14.28 -2.31
N VAL A 81 -1.50 -14.86 -3.36
CA VAL A 81 -0.38 -15.82 -3.33
C VAL A 81 0.60 -15.51 -4.47
N ASN A 82 1.79 -16.12 -4.42
CA ASN A 82 2.81 -16.03 -5.47
C ASN A 82 3.19 -14.59 -5.84
N PHE A 83 3.44 -13.77 -4.81
CA PHE A 83 3.87 -12.38 -5.00
C PHE A 83 5.28 -12.31 -5.60
N GLU A 84 5.46 -11.40 -6.53
CA GLU A 84 6.73 -11.06 -7.15
C GLU A 84 7.19 -9.68 -6.68
N PRO A 85 8.48 -9.50 -6.31
CA PRO A 85 9.00 -8.20 -5.91
C PRO A 85 8.85 -7.15 -7.01
N MET A 86 8.38 -5.96 -6.62
CA MET A 86 8.20 -4.82 -7.54
C MET A 86 9.20 -3.71 -7.25
N CYS A 87 9.31 -3.27 -5.99
CA CYS A 87 10.28 -2.26 -5.57
C CYS A 87 10.52 -2.31 -4.06
N GLU A 88 11.68 -1.82 -3.65
CA GLU A 88 12.03 -1.60 -2.25
C GLU A 88 12.69 -0.23 -2.11
N LYS A 89 12.33 0.51 -1.06
CA LYS A 89 12.83 1.87 -0.81
C LYS A 89 12.96 2.15 0.67
N GLU A 90 14.15 2.60 1.08
CA GLU A 90 14.33 3.26 2.36
C GLU A 90 13.82 4.72 2.29
N LEU A 91 13.10 5.13 3.33
CA LEU A 91 12.48 6.44 3.43
C LEU A 91 13.32 7.35 4.31
N CYS A 92 13.35 8.64 3.96
CA CYS A 92 13.96 9.64 4.82
C CYS A 92 13.13 9.80 6.10
N PRO A 93 13.75 9.74 7.30
CA PRO A 93 13.07 10.11 8.54
C PRO A 93 12.48 11.51 8.43
N SER A 94 11.22 11.66 8.84
CA SER A 94 10.47 12.89 8.67
C SER A 94 10.19 13.63 9.97
N ASP A 95 10.80 13.24 11.10
CA ASP A 95 10.57 13.82 12.43
C ASP A 95 9.07 14.04 12.73
N ALA A 96 8.26 12.99 12.52
CA ALA A 96 6.81 13.00 12.66
C ALA A 96 6.03 13.89 11.68
N SER A 97 6.65 14.34 10.58
CA SER A 97 5.95 14.98 9.47
C SER A 97 5.52 13.98 8.39
N LEU A 98 4.63 14.41 7.49
CA LEU A 98 4.10 13.57 6.42
C LEU A 98 5.19 13.19 5.41
N GLN A 99 5.31 11.89 5.12
CA GLN A 99 6.13 11.35 4.04
C GLN A 99 5.22 11.09 2.83
N MET A 100 5.56 11.69 1.68
CA MET A 100 4.83 11.53 0.42
C MET A 100 5.73 10.84 -0.60
N GLU A 101 5.38 9.61 -0.95
CA GLU A 101 6.21 8.73 -1.74
C GLU A 101 5.51 8.34 -3.03
N GLU A 102 6.29 8.33 -4.11
CA GLU A 102 5.80 8.11 -5.47
C GLU A 102 6.70 7.08 -6.16
N PHE A 103 6.07 6.05 -6.70
CA PHE A 103 6.74 4.92 -7.34
C PHE A 103 6.17 4.73 -8.74
N SER A 104 7.03 4.76 -9.75
CA SER A 104 6.66 4.37 -11.11
C SER A 104 6.68 2.85 -11.21
N VAL A 105 5.61 2.26 -11.73
CA VAL A 105 5.53 0.82 -11.98
C VAL A 105 6.08 0.56 -13.37
N SER A 106 7.28 -0.01 -13.47
CA SER A 106 7.82 -0.46 -14.76
C SER A 106 7.36 -1.90 -15.05
N GLU A 107 7.17 -2.21 -16.34
CA GLU A 107 6.78 -3.57 -16.77
C GLU A 107 7.90 -4.61 -16.63
N ARG A 108 9.10 -4.24 -16.17
CA ARG A 108 10.26 -5.13 -16.11
C ARG A 108 10.98 -5.04 -14.77
N GLY A 109 10.90 -6.14 -14.02
CA GLY A 109 11.90 -6.45 -13.01
C GLY A 109 13.21 -6.81 -13.70
N GLU A 110 14.15 -5.89 -13.69
CA GLU A 110 15.56 -6.20 -13.87
C GLU A 110 16.26 -5.64 -12.61
N PHE A 111 16.56 -6.55 -11.68
CA PHE A 111 17.50 -6.33 -10.58
C PHE A 111 18.93 -6.55 -11.10
#